data_AF-A0A0N8S2B8-F1
#
_entry.id   AF-A0A0N8S2B8-F1
#
_cell.length_a   1.000
_cell.length_b   1.000
_cell.length_c   1.000
_cell.angle_alpha   90.00
_cell.angle_beta   90.00
_cell.angle_gamma   90.00
#
_symmetry.space_group_name_H-M   'P 1'
#
loop_
_entity.id
_entity.type
_entity.pdbx_description
1 polymer ?
#
loop_
_entity_poly.entity_id
_entity_poly.type
_entity_poly.pdbx_seq_one_letter_code
_entity_poly.pdbx_strand_id
1 'polypeptide(L)'
;MLNRIVEGAVVLVSEFSLTATALSELVNVVVEGMGWMGYASRMDFHVNGRAISRGVPSNAHIAKWAEVLLPFADTANKEALNELIRRTRGDESNNQYYSGGRLFWVNDYLAHIGSHYCVWAKAISTRTVGGESGNGENPKGYYMGAGTCFLTHHGKEYEGIQPVWDWQRLPGTTVEQVPNFKWPNTAWGVNMWGSHDFAGGVSDGKRTLLSMELSRKNVTHAYKTVMATDDRVTCMGTGIDTRSVMFPVVTCVNQCIARGPVRYLTIDNQEHTLEQVR
;
A
#
# COMPACT_ATOMS: atom_id res chain seq x y z
N MET A 1 -17.30 6.81 -4.99
CA MET A 1 -17.77 6.90 -6.39
C MET A 1 -18.28 5.54 -6.89
N LEU A 2 -17.43 4.52 -7.06
CA LEU A 2 -17.83 3.20 -7.59
C LEU A 2 -19.05 2.57 -6.92
N ASN A 3 -19.13 2.60 -5.58
CA ASN A 3 -20.33 2.15 -4.85
C ASN A 3 -21.63 2.75 -5.41
N ARG A 4 -21.66 4.05 -5.69
CA ARG A 4 -22.86 4.73 -6.22
C ARG A 4 -23.13 4.37 -7.67
N ILE A 5 -22.10 4.19 -8.48
CA ILE A 5 -22.25 3.77 -9.88
C ILE A 5 -22.84 2.36 -9.93
N VAL A 6 -22.27 1.43 -9.15
CA VAL A 6 -22.73 0.04 -9.08
C VAL A 6 -24.14 -0.07 -8.50
N GLU A 7 -24.45 0.66 -7.43
CA GLU A 7 -25.81 0.71 -6.86
C GLU A 7 -26.81 1.38 -7.80
N GLY A 8 -26.39 2.39 -8.56
CA GLY A 8 -27.24 3.07 -9.53
C GLY A 8 -27.44 2.29 -10.82
N ALA A 9 -26.49 1.43 -11.21
CA ALA A 9 -26.55 0.66 -12.46
C ALA A 9 -27.82 -0.18 -12.58
N VAL A 10 -28.39 -0.64 -11.46
CA VAL A 10 -29.64 -1.43 -11.46
C VAL A 10 -30.88 -0.62 -11.84
N VAL A 11 -30.83 0.71 -11.71
CA VAL A 11 -31.94 1.63 -12.08
C VAL A 11 -31.68 2.41 -13.37
N LEU A 12 -30.47 2.31 -13.92
CA LEU A 12 -30.10 2.88 -15.22
C LEU A 12 -30.52 1.93 -16.34
N VAL A 13 -31.74 2.12 -16.85
CA VAL A 13 -32.38 1.25 -17.85
C VAL A 13 -32.80 2.01 -19.11
N SER A 14 -32.99 1.27 -20.22
CA SER A 14 -33.38 1.81 -21.52
C SER A 14 -32.45 2.95 -21.97
N GLU A 15 -32.99 4.13 -22.27
CA GLU A 15 -32.23 5.31 -22.73
C GLU A 15 -31.18 5.82 -21.73
N PHE A 16 -31.29 5.44 -20.46
CA PHE A 16 -30.33 5.82 -19.41
C PHE A 16 -29.30 4.72 -19.09
N SER A 17 -29.33 3.61 -19.82
CA SER A 17 -28.41 2.50 -19.60
C SER A 17 -26.95 2.94 -19.80
N LEU A 18 -26.06 2.41 -18.96
CA LEU A 18 -24.63 2.53 -19.22
C LEU A 18 -24.30 1.84 -20.54
N THR A 19 -23.45 2.47 -21.36
CA THR A 19 -22.99 1.86 -22.61
C THR A 19 -22.13 0.63 -22.31
N ALA A 20 -22.06 -0.31 -23.26
CA ALA A 20 -21.20 -1.49 -23.13
C ALA A 20 -19.73 -1.10 -22.85
N THR A 21 -19.24 -0.04 -23.49
CA THR A 21 -17.91 0.52 -23.24
C THR A 21 -17.77 1.02 -21.80
N ALA A 22 -18.72 1.79 -21.28
CA ALA A 22 -18.66 2.27 -19.89
C ALA A 22 -18.64 1.11 -18.88
N LEU A 23 -19.44 0.07 -19.12
CA LEU A 23 -19.45 -1.14 -18.28
C LEU A 23 -18.11 -1.90 -18.35
N SER A 24 -17.53 -2.04 -19.54
CA SER A 24 -16.20 -2.64 -19.72
C SER A 24 -15.11 -1.83 -19.00
N GLU A 25 -15.17 -0.50 -19.03
CA GLU A 25 -14.21 0.31 -18.29
C GLU A 25 -14.40 0.21 -16.77
N LEU A 26 -15.63 0.04 -16.29
CA LEU A 26 -15.86 -0.25 -14.87
C LEU A 26 -15.27 -1.60 -14.46
N VAL A 27 -15.38 -2.62 -15.32
CA VAL A 27 -14.70 -3.92 -15.12
C VAL A 27 -13.19 -3.68 -15.02
N ASN A 28 -12.60 -2.94 -15.96
CA ASN A 28 -11.16 -2.63 -15.94
C ASN A 28 -10.76 -1.89 -14.65
N VAL A 29 -11.51 -0.87 -14.21
CA VAL A 29 -11.20 -0.15 -12.96
C VAL A 29 -11.15 -1.07 -11.75
N VAL A 30 -12.02 -2.09 -11.70
CA VAL A 30 -12.04 -3.09 -10.63
C VAL A 30 -10.89 -4.08 -10.79
N VAL A 31 -10.75 -4.70 -11.95
CA VAL A 31 -9.80 -5.79 -12.23
C VAL A 31 -8.36 -5.28 -12.29
N GLU A 32 -8.12 -4.29 -13.14
CA GLU A 32 -6.82 -3.68 -13.46
C GLU A 32 -6.45 -2.56 -12.45
N GLY A 33 -7.34 -2.22 -11.52
CA GLY A 33 -7.14 -1.17 -10.53
C GLY A 33 -7.29 -1.69 -9.11
N MET A 34 -8.50 -1.58 -8.58
CA MET A 34 -8.81 -1.78 -7.16
C MET A 34 -8.45 -3.18 -6.65
N GLY A 35 -8.52 -4.20 -7.50
CA GLY A 35 -8.18 -5.59 -7.17
C GLY A 35 -6.74 -5.81 -6.72
N TRP A 36 -5.81 -4.95 -7.16
CA TRP A 36 -4.40 -4.97 -6.75
C TRP A 36 -4.16 -4.33 -5.39
N MET A 37 -5.11 -3.53 -4.91
CA MET A 37 -5.00 -2.75 -3.67
C MET A 37 -5.45 -3.55 -2.44
N GLY A 38 -5.87 -4.80 -2.62
CA GLY A 38 -6.33 -5.67 -1.55
C GLY A 38 -5.70 -7.06 -1.57
N TYR A 39 -5.49 -7.61 -0.38
CA TYR A 39 -4.93 -8.94 -0.13
C TYR A 39 -5.35 -9.43 1.26
N ALA A 40 -5.65 -10.72 1.39
CA ALA A 40 -6.08 -11.40 2.61
C ALA A 40 -7.18 -10.62 3.36
N SER A 41 -8.28 -10.30 2.66
CA SER A 41 -9.43 -9.50 3.15
C SER A 41 -9.17 -8.04 3.54
N ARG A 42 -7.94 -7.53 3.40
CA ARG A 42 -7.58 -6.14 3.74
C ARG A 42 -7.25 -5.33 2.51
N MET A 43 -7.40 -4.01 2.64
CA MET A 43 -6.86 -3.04 1.70
C MET A 43 -5.57 -2.40 2.23
N ASP A 44 -4.72 -2.02 1.29
CA ASP A 44 -3.53 -1.23 1.54
C ASP A 44 -3.86 0.16 2.11
N PHE A 45 -3.08 0.63 3.09
CA PHE A 45 -3.26 1.97 3.65
C PHE A 45 -3.01 3.11 2.66
N HIS A 46 -2.14 2.93 1.66
CA HIS A 46 -1.83 4.01 0.71
C HIS A 46 -3.03 4.49 -0.10
N VAL A 47 -4.05 3.64 -0.27
CA VAL A 47 -5.23 3.94 -1.10
C VAL A 47 -6.42 4.49 -0.29
N ASN A 48 -6.21 4.81 0.99
CA ASN A 48 -7.25 5.28 1.90
C ASN A 48 -7.12 6.76 2.29
N GLY A 49 -6.04 7.43 1.89
CA GLY A 49 -5.78 8.82 2.29
C GLY A 49 -5.86 8.98 3.81
N ARG A 50 -6.53 10.02 4.29
CA ARG A 50 -6.71 10.26 5.73
C ARG A 50 -7.53 9.18 6.46
N ALA A 51 -8.30 8.36 5.73
CA ALA A 51 -9.12 7.31 6.32
C ALA A 51 -8.28 6.16 6.91
N ILE A 52 -6.96 6.13 6.69
CA ILE A 52 -6.04 5.26 7.46
C ILE A 52 -6.27 5.35 8.98
N SER A 53 -6.66 6.53 9.47
CA SER A 53 -6.93 6.78 10.89
C SER A 53 -8.25 6.18 11.40
N ARG A 54 -9.05 5.53 10.54
CA ARG A 54 -10.33 4.88 10.89
C ARG A 54 -10.20 3.37 11.13
N GLY A 55 -8.98 2.83 11.11
CA GLY A 55 -8.71 1.39 11.22
C GLY A 55 -8.31 0.77 9.87
N VAL A 56 -8.09 -0.55 9.86
CA VAL A 56 -7.69 -1.27 8.64
C VAL A 56 -8.91 -1.52 7.76
N PRO A 57 -8.96 -0.96 6.54
CA PRO A 57 -10.13 -1.12 5.69
C PRO A 57 -10.22 -2.55 5.16
N SER A 58 -11.45 -3.08 5.15
CA SER A 58 -11.75 -4.33 4.46
C SER A 58 -11.92 -4.07 2.96
N ASN A 59 -11.49 -5.04 2.15
CA ASN A 59 -11.70 -5.05 0.70
C ASN A 59 -13.06 -5.67 0.29
N ALA A 60 -13.94 -6.03 1.22
CA ALA A 60 -15.20 -6.73 0.94
C ALA A 60 -16.13 -6.01 -0.06
N HIS A 61 -16.06 -4.68 -0.15
CA HIS A 61 -16.84 -3.92 -1.12
C HIS A 61 -16.41 -4.20 -2.58
N ILE A 62 -15.16 -4.64 -2.81
CA ILE A 62 -14.68 -5.05 -4.14
C ILE A 62 -15.47 -6.27 -4.65
N ALA A 63 -15.81 -7.21 -3.76
CA ALA A 63 -16.64 -8.36 -4.13
C ALA A 63 -18.02 -7.93 -4.64
N LYS A 64 -18.66 -6.98 -3.93
CA LYS A 64 -19.96 -6.42 -4.35
C LYS A 64 -19.87 -5.81 -5.76
N TRP A 65 -18.78 -5.10 -6.07
CA TRP A 65 -18.57 -4.56 -7.41
C TRP A 65 -18.35 -5.65 -8.45
N ALA A 66 -17.52 -6.64 -8.13
CA ALA A 66 -17.22 -7.75 -9.01
C ALA A 66 -18.48 -8.58 -9.35
N GLU A 67 -19.33 -8.84 -8.36
CA GLU A 67 -20.60 -9.56 -8.53
C GLU A 67 -21.57 -8.83 -9.49
N VAL A 68 -21.68 -7.50 -9.37
CA VAL A 68 -22.54 -6.70 -10.26
C VAL A 68 -21.96 -6.59 -11.67
N LEU A 69 -20.63 -6.57 -11.81
CA LEU A 69 -19.95 -6.38 -13.09
C LEU A 69 -19.73 -7.69 -13.88
N LEU A 70 -19.79 -8.85 -13.21
CA LEU A 70 -19.63 -10.19 -13.80
C LEU A 70 -20.41 -10.42 -15.10
N PRO A 71 -21.70 -10.02 -15.22
CA PRO A 71 -22.47 -10.22 -16.46
C PRO A 71 -21.93 -9.45 -17.67
N PHE A 72 -21.19 -8.36 -17.44
CA PHE A 72 -20.69 -7.45 -18.47
C PHE A 72 -19.23 -7.71 -18.84
N ALA A 73 -18.55 -8.59 -18.11
CA ALA A 73 -17.17 -8.95 -18.36
C ALA A 73 -17.02 -9.98 -19.50
N ASP A 74 -15.94 -9.86 -20.26
CA ASP A 74 -15.46 -10.94 -21.14
C ASP A 74 -14.96 -12.15 -20.33
N THR A 75 -14.56 -13.22 -21.02
CA THR A 75 -14.11 -14.47 -20.38
C THR A 75 -12.93 -14.27 -19.43
N ALA A 76 -11.90 -13.53 -19.84
CA ALA A 76 -10.70 -13.34 -19.04
C ALA A 76 -11.00 -12.49 -17.78
N ASN A 77 -11.80 -11.43 -17.95
CA ASN A 77 -12.24 -10.60 -16.85
C ASN A 77 -13.18 -11.34 -15.90
N LYS A 78 -14.02 -12.27 -16.38
CA LYS A 78 -14.86 -13.11 -15.50
C LYS A 78 -14.02 -13.98 -14.58
N GLU A 79 -12.92 -14.55 -15.06
CA GLU A 79 -11.98 -15.32 -14.24
C GLU A 79 -11.36 -14.43 -13.15
N ALA A 80 -10.87 -13.24 -13.53
CA ALA A 80 -10.30 -12.27 -12.59
C ALA A 80 -11.31 -11.79 -11.53
N LEU A 81 -12.55 -11.51 -11.93
CA LEU A 81 -13.61 -11.09 -11.01
C LEU A 81 -13.99 -12.20 -10.02
N ASN A 82 -14.08 -13.45 -10.47
CA ASN A 82 -14.32 -14.59 -9.57
C ASN A 82 -13.16 -14.80 -8.61
N GLU A 83 -11.92 -14.64 -9.08
CA GLU A 83 -10.73 -14.64 -8.22
C GLU A 83 -10.81 -13.54 -7.17
N LEU A 84 -11.19 -12.30 -7.53
CA LEU A 84 -11.40 -11.20 -6.58
C LEU A 84 -12.45 -11.52 -5.51
N ILE A 85 -13.62 -12.02 -5.90
CA ILE A 85 -14.70 -12.36 -4.97
C ILE A 85 -14.19 -13.34 -3.90
N ARG A 86 -13.42 -14.35 -4.31
CA ARG A 86 -12.79 -15.32 -3.41
C ARG A 86 -11.75 -14.65 -2.48
N ARG A 87 -10.81 -13.87 -3.04
CA ARG A 87 -9.73 -13.20 -2.31
C ARG A 87 -10.22 -12.22 -1.24
N THR A 88 -11.37 -11.56 -1.46
CA THR A 88 -11.95 -10.67 -0.44
C THR A 88 -12.40 -11.39 0.83
N ARG A 89 -12.62 -12.71 0.76
CA ARG A 89 -12.93 -13.57 1.92
C ARG A 89 -11.68 -14.09 2.62
N GLY A 90 -10.49 -13.69 2.15
CA GLY A 90 -9.21 -14.02 2.76
C GLY A 90 -8.59 -15.30 2.20
N ASP A 91 -9.23 -15.91 1.21
CA ASP A 91 -8.71 -17.05 0.50
C ASP A 91 -7.73 -16.57 -0.59
N GLU A 92 -6.43 -16.71 -0.33
CA GLU A 92 -5.34 -16.39 -1.25
C GLU A 92 -4.69 -17.67 -1.80
N SER A 93 -5.38 -18.83 -1.77
CA SER A 93 -4.80 -20.13 -2.13
C SER A 93 -4.53 -20.32 -3.62
N ASN A 94 -5.14 -19.50 -4.50
CA ASN A 94 -4.99 -19.61 -5.95
C ASN A 94 -5.17 -18.25 -6.65
N ASN A 95 -4.10 -17.47 -6.75
CA ASN A 95 -4.14 -16.11 -7.30
C ASN A 95 -3.58 -16.04 -8.73
N GLN A 96 -4.21 -16.73 -9.69
CA GLN A 96 -3.64 -16.84 -11.04
C GLN A 96 -3.56 -15.49 -11.76
N TYR A 97 -4.61 -14.68 -11.68
CA TYR A 97 -4.65 -13.38 -12.34
C TYR A 97 -3.80 -12.35 -11.58
N TYR A 98 -3.85 -12.36 -10.25
CA TYR A 98 -3.17 -11.36 -9.43
C TYR A 98 -1.73 -11.72 -9.03
N SER A 99 -1.22 -12.89 -9.39
CA SER A 99 0.19 -13.27 -9.13
C SER A 99 1.16 -12.36 -9.89
N GLY A 100 2.14 -11.83 -9.16
CA GLY A 100 3.16 -10.91 -9.66
C GLY A 100 2.87 -9.48 -9.26
N GLY A 101 3.07 -8.48 -10.13
CA GLY A 101 2.93 -7.10 -9.67
C GLY A 101 2.56 -6.06 -10.71
N ARG A 102 1.99 -4.97 -10.20
CA ARG A 102 1.45 -3.86 -10.97
C ARG A 102 1.97 -2.52 -10.46
N LEU A 103 2.49 -1.73 -11.39
CA LEU A 103 2.92 -0.37 -11.15
C LEU A 103 1.82 0.61 -11.56
N PHE A 104 1.46 1.50 -10.64
CA PHE A 104 0.57 2.63 -10.88
C PHE A 104 1.42 3.90 -10.97
N TRP A 105 2.06 4.11 -12.14
CA TRP A 105 3.06 5.16 -12.34
C TRP A 105 2.51 6.58 -12.10
N VAL A 106 1.22 6.82 -12.39
CA VAL A 106 0.55 8.11 -12.11
C VAL A 106 0.49 8.40 -10.60
N ASN A 107 0.47 7.35 -9.78
CA ASN A 107 0.31 7.44 -8.33
C ASN A 107 1.61 7.14 -7.56
N ASP A 108 2.74 6.89 -8.24
CA ASP A 108 4.00 6.44 -7.62
C ASP A 108 3.79 5.25 -6.66
N TYR A 109 2.99 4.28 -7.09
CA TYR A 109 2.52 3.18 -6.24
C TYR A 109 2.79 1.82 -6.89
N LEU A 110 3.21 0.85 -6.07
CA LEU A 110 3.45 -0.53 -6.46
C LEU A 110 2.63 -1.48 -5.59
N ALA A 111 1.93 -2.40 -6.24
CA ALA A 111 1.37 -3.58 -5.61
C ALA A 111 2.06 -4.83 -6.20
N HIS A 112 2.47 -5.75 -5.34
CA HIS A 112 3.00 -7.05 -5.76
C HIS A 112 2.45 -8.15 -4.85
N ILE A 113 1.91 -9.20 -5.44
CA ILE A 113 1.37 -10.39 -4.78
C ILE A 113 2.23 -11.57 -5.20
N GLY A 114 3.07 -12.04 -4.29
CA GLY A 114 3.84 -13.27 -4.46
C GLY A 114 3.06 -14.51 -4.03
N SER A 115 3.71 -15.65 -4.07
CA SER A 115 3.20 -16.96 -3.64
C SER A 115 2.57 -16.96 -2.25
N HIS A 116 3.19 -16.27 -1.29
CA HIS A 116 2.80 -16.30 0.12
C HIS A 116 2.76 -14.91 0.76
N TYR A 117 2.77 -13.83 -0.01
CA TYR A 117 2.75 -12.49 0.56
C TYR A 117 2.19 -11.48 -0.43
N CYS A 118 1.85 -10.30 0.08
CA CYS A 118 1.69 -9.11 -0.73
C CYS A 118 2.53 -7.97 -0.14
N VAL A 119 3.17 -7.21 -1.02
CA VAL A 119 3.83 -5.96 -0.67
C VAL A 119 3.19 -4.81 -1.43
N TRP A 120 2.87 -3.76 -0.67
CA TRP A 120 2.48 -2.48 -1.22
C TRP A 120 3.52 -1.44 -0.86
N ALA A 121 4.05 -0.75 -1.87
CA ALA A 121 5.07 0.26 -1.70
C ALA A 121 4.61 1.58 -2.30
N LYS A 122 4.90 2.67 -1.57
CA LYS A 122 4.59 4.03 -2.00
C LYS A 122 5.87 4.83 -2.13
N ALA A 123 6.12 5.28 -3.34
CA ALA A 123 7.01 6.37 -3.63
C ALA A 123 6.22 7.68 -3.67
N ILE A 124 6.94 8.80 -3.72
CA ILE A 124 6.37 10.11 -4.00
C ILE A 124 7.31 10.89 -4.91
N SER A 125 6.75 11.77 -5.72
CA SER A 125 7.47 12.70 -6.59
C SER A 125 6.86 14.08 -6.53
N THR A 126 7.40 15.01 -7.31
CA THR A 126 6.78 16.30 -7.61
C THR A 126 5.36 16.20 -8.18
N ARG A 127 4.93 15.01 -8.64
CA ARG A 127 3.60 14.76 -9.22
C ARG A 127 2.57 14.28 -8.20
N THR A 128 3.01 13.83 -7.02
CA THR A 128 2.15 13.11 -6.08
C THR A 128 2.28 13.61 -4.64
N VAL A 129 1.21 13.37 -3.88
CA VAL A 129 1.10 13.74 -2.47
C VAL A 129 1.17 12.47 -1.62
N GLY A 130 1.99 12.48 -0.57
CA GLY A 130 2.25 11.34 0.30
C GLY A 130 1.13 10.98 1.28
N GLY A 131 0.16 11.88 1.46
CA GLY A 131 -0.97 11.71 2.37
C GLY A 131 -1.59 13.05 2.72
N GLU A 132 -2.69 13.02 3.47
CA GLU A 132 -3.38 14.22 3.92
C GLU A 132 -3.94 14.01 5.33
N SER A 133 -4.11 15.11 6.06
CA SER A 133 -4.99 15.20 7.22
C SER A 133 -6.17 16.11 6.90
N GLY A 134 -7.25 16.03 7.68
CA GLY A 134 -8.42 16.87 7.50
C GLY A 134 -9.54 16.44 8.42
N ASN A 135 -10.37 17.38 8.89
CA ASN A 135 -11.50 17.09 9.78
C ASN A 135 -11.12 16.31 11.06
N GLY A 136 -9.91 16.55 11.60
CA GLY A 136 -9.38 15.82 12.75
C GLY A 136 -8.81 14.43 12.44
N GLU A 137 -8.79 14.02 11.18
CA GLU A 137 -8.33 12.71 10.73
C GLU A 137 -6.85 12.73 10.32
N ASN A 138 -6.16 11.61 10.55
CA ASN A 138 -4.75 11.38 10.21
C ASN A 138 -3.76 12.47 10.68
N PRO A 139 -3.82 12.96 11.94
CA PRO A 139 -2.98 14.08 12.39
C PRO A 139 -1.47 13.77 12.41
N LYS A 140 -1.07 12.49 12.36
CA LYS A 140 0.33 12.04 12.43
C LYS A 140 0.85 11.45 11.11
N GLY A 141 0.07 11.52 10.02
CA GLY A 141 0.39 10.89 8.73
C GLY A 141 1.54 11.51 7.92
N TYR A 142 2.40 12.34 8.53
CA TYR A 142 3.43 13.12 7.83
C TYR A 142 4.45 12.26 7.07
N TYR A 143 4.78 11.08 7.60
CA TYR A 143 5.76 10.17 6.99
C TYR A 143 5.13 9.09 6.08
N MET A 144 3.81 9.14 5.81
CA MET A 144 3.14 8.17 4.94
C MET A 144 3.66 8.14 3.50
N GLY A 145 4.24 9.23 3.01
CA GLY A 145 4.90 9.29 1.70
C GLY A 145 6.40 9.06 1.73
N ALA A 146 7.00 8.75 2.89
CA ALA A 146 8.45 8.68 3.05
C ALA A 146 9.04 7.30 2.65
N GLY A 147 8.50 6.69 1.60
CA GLY A 147 8.93 5.36 1.14
C GLY A 147 8.35 4.23 1.97
N THR A 148 7.09 4.38 2.38
CA THR A 148 6.36 3.36 3.12
C THR A 148 6.22 2.09 2.30
N CYS A 149 6.37 0.95 2.98
CA CYS A 149 6.33 -0.38 2.38
C CYS A 149 5.64 -1.33 3.37
N PHE A 150 4.41 -1.71 3.05
CA PHE A 150 3.60 -2.60 3.88
C PHE A 150 3.69 -4.02 3.33
N LEU A 151 4.09 -4.96 4.20
CA LEU A 151 4.22 -6.38 3.89
C LEU A 151 3.13 -7.14 4.64
N THR A 152 2.31 -7.89 3.92
CA THR A 152 1.22 -8.69 4.48
C THR A 152 1.35 -10.14 4.03
N HIS A 153 1.07 -11.08 4.92
CA HIS A 153 1.01 -12.51 4.69
C HIS A 153 -0.40 -13.06 4.96
N HIS A 154 -1.03 -12.63 6.06
CA HIS A 154 -2.34 -13.11 6.49
C HIS A 154 -3.38 -12.01 6.74
N GLY A 155 -3.06 -10.75 6.44
CA GLY A 155 -4.01 -9.63 6.51
C GLY A 155 -4.35 -9.17 7.95
N LYS A 156 -3.52 -9.49 8.94
CA LYS A 156 -3.72 -9.02 10.34
C LYS A 156 -2.48 -8.37 10.95
N GLU A 157 -1.41 -8.25 10.18
CA GLU A 157 -0.12 -7.67 10.56
C GLU A 157 -0.28 -6.25 11.09
N TYR A 158 -1.23 -5.49 10.56
CA TYR A 158 -1.47 -4.10 10.93
C TYR A 158 -2.86 -3.87 11.53
N GLU A 159 -3.56 -4.93 11.95
CA GLU A 159 -4.93 -4.83 12.45
C GLU A 159 -5.02 -3.96 13.71
N GLY A 160 -5.70 -2.82 13.60
CA GLY A 160 -5.92 -1.88 14.71
C GLY A 160 -4.66 -1.18 15.22
N ILE A 161 -3.54 -1.21 14.48
CA ILE A 161 -2.24 -0.71 14.96
C ILE A 161 -2.18 0.82 15.09
N GLN A 162 -3.01 1.56 14.35
CA GLN A 162 -2.88 3.02 14.16
C GLN A 162 -2.81 3.86 15.45
N PRO A 163 -3.58 3.56 16.52
CA PRO A 163 -3.50 4.31 17.78
C PRO A 163 -2.17 4.13 18.52
N VAL A 164 -1.52 2.97 18.36
CA VAL A 164 -0.27 2.61 19.05
C VAL A 164 0.95 2.67 18.13
N TRP A 165 0.75 2.95 16.84
CA TRP A 165 1.82 3.01 15.85
C TRP A 165 2.82 4.10 16.23
N ASP A 166 4.11 3.80 16.23
CA ASP A 166 5.12 4.84 16.16
C ASP A 166 5.19 5.36 14.72
N TRP A 167 4.56 6.52 14.51
CA TRP A 167 4.46 7.20 13.22
C TRP A 167 5.80 7.75 12.70
N GLN A 168 6.88 7.79 13.50
CA GLN A 168 8.24 8.05 13.02
C GLN A 168 8.95 6.77 12.55
N ARG A 169 8.31 5.60 12.68
CA ARG A 169 8.84 4.28 12.32
C ARG A 169 7.84 3.50 11.47
N LEU A 170 7.16 4.17 10.54
CA LEU A 170 6.29 3.47 9.61
C LEU A 170 7.11 2.47 8.77
N PRO A 171 6.58 1.27 8.49
CA PRO A 171 7.24 0.24 7.68
C PRO A 171 7.86 0.82 6.40
N GLY A 172 9.14 0.53 6.17
CA GLY A 172 9.90 0.98 5.00
C GLY A 172 10.53 2.38 5.10
N THR A 173 10.06 3.25 5.99
CA THR A 173 10.50 4.66 6.01
C THR A 173 11.93 4.85 6.54
N THR A 174 12.63 5.89 6.06
CA THR A 174 13.92 6.35 6.62
C THR A 174 13.72 7.73 7.25
N VAL A 175 13.76 7.81 8.57
CA VAL A 175 13.31 8.98 9.33
C VAL A 175 14.23 9.29 10.51
N GLU A 176 14.54 10.57 10.72
CA GLU A 176 15.16 11.08 11.94
C GLU A 176 14.21 10.92 13.13
N GLN A 177 14.68 10.28 14.20
CA GLN A 177 13.89 9.93 15.37
C GLN A 177 13.91 11.06 16.41
N VAL A 178 12.98 12.01 16.28
CA VAL A 178 12.94 13.22 17.13
C VAL A 178 12.05 13.00 18.36
N PRO A 179 12.56 13.18 19.59
CA PRO A 179 11.75 13.18 20.80
C PRO A 179 10.69 14.28 20.79
N ASN A 180 9.48 14.00 21.29
CA ASN A 180 8.38 14.97 21.34
C ASN A 180 8.11 15.65 19.99
N PHE A 181 8.20 14.89 18.89
CA PHE A 181 8.06 15.41 17.53
C PHE A 181 6.77 16.20 17.35
N LYS A 182 6.91 17.47 16.97
CA LYS A 182 5.79 18.33 16.59
C LYS A 182 5.41 18.01 15.14
N TRP A 183 4.27 17.36 14.96
CA TRP A 183 3.75 16.97 13.66
C TRP A 183 3.50 18.20 12.76
N PRO A 184 4.13 18.28 11.58
CA PRO A 184 3.87 19.36 10.63
C PRO A 184 2.41 19.39 10.17
N ASN A 185 1.93 20.57 9.76
CA ASN A 185 0.61 20.69 9.14
C ASN A 185 0.58 19.92 7.81
N THR A 186 -0.40 19.04 7.68
CA THR A 186 -0.65 18.19 6.50
C THR A 186 -2.09 18.31 5.99
N ALA A 187 -2.82 19.33 6.44
CA ALA A 187 -4.21 19.57 6.06
C ALA A 187 -4.36 19.59 4.54
N TRP A 188 -5.22 18.71 4.02
CA TRP A 188 -5.50 18.56 2.58
C TRP A 188 -4.23 18.38 1.73
N GLY A 189 -3.21 17.74 2.29
CA GLY A 189 -1.96 17.43 1.59
C GLY A 189 -0.95 18.57 1.54
N VAL A 190 -1.16 19.67 2.26
CA VAL A 190 -0.14 20.72 2.37
C VAL A 190 1.17 20.14 2.93
N ASN A 191 2.31 20.54 2.37
CA ASN A 191 3.65 20.01 2.72
C ASN A 191 3.87 18.51 2.48
N MET A 192 2.96 17.80 1.81
CA MET A 192 3.04 16.36 1.60
C MET A 192 3.49 15.95 0.19
N TRP A 193 3.75 16.91 -0.70
CA TRP A 193 4.33 16.68 -2.02
C TRP A 193 5.73 16.08 -1.93
N GLY A 194 6.12 15.26 -2.92
CA GLY A 194 7.50 14.82 -3.09
C GLY A 194 8.41 15.97 -3.54
N SER A 195 9.68 15.91 -3.16
CA SER A 195 10.65 16.97 -3.45
C SER A 195 11.43 16.76 -4.75
N HIS A 196 11.32 15.57 -5.36
CA HIS A 196 12.16 15.14 -6.48
C HIS A 196 11.33 14.55 -7.61
N ASP A 197 11.81 14.71 -8.85
CA ASP A 197 11.19 14.11 -10.04
C ASP A 197 11.51 12.61 -10.14
N PHE A 198 12.65 12.19 -9.60
CA PHE A 198 13.12 10.81 -9.57
C PHE A 198 12.24 9.97 -8.64
N ALA A 199 11.11 9.51 -9.16
CA ALA A 199 10.35 8.41 -8.64
C ALA A 199 9.65 7.68 -9.77
N GLY A 200 9.61 6.36 -9.69
CA GLY A 200 9.01 5.51 -10.70
C GLY A 200 9.40 4.06 -10.52
N GLY A 201 8.98 3.23 -11.45
CA GLY A 201 9.22 1.80 -11.38
C GLY A 201 9.05 1.11 -12.71
N VAL A 202 9.19 -0.21 -12.68
CA VAL A 202 8.93 -1.09 -13.81
C VAL A 202 8.31 -2.39 -13.31
N SER A 203 7.44 -2.98 -14.11
CA SER A 203 6.90 -4.32 -13.91
C SER A 203 6.89 -5.05 -15.24
N ASP A 204 7.32 -6.31 -15.25
CA ASP A 204 7.09 -7.25 -16.35
C ASP A 204 5.88 -8.17 -16.09
N GLY A 205 5.09 -7.84 -15.07
CA GLY A 205 3.98 -8.65 -14.57
C GLY A 205 4.40 -9.65 -13.49
N LYS A 206 5.66 -10.12 -13.46
CA LYS A 206 6.15 -11.14 -12.49
C LYS A 206 7.18 -10.61 -11.50
N ARG A 207 7.94 -9.60 -11.91
CA ARG A 207 9.01 -8.96 -11.15
C ARG A 207 8.77 -7.47 -11.19
N THR A 208 8.96 -6.82 -10.05
CA THR A 208 8.70 -5.40 -9.94
C THR A 208 9.83 -4.66 -9.26
N LEU A 209 9.97 -3.39 -9.60
CA LEU A 209 10.85 -2.44 -8.97
C LEU A 209 10.12 -1.11 -8.84
N LEU A 210 10.21 -0.48 -7.68
CA LEU A 210 9.80 0.90 -7.43
C LEU A 210 10.96 1.62 -6.73
N SER A 211 11.35 2.79 -7.22
CA SER A 211 12.43 3.59 -6.66
C SER A 211 12.03 5.05 -6.53
N MET A 212 12.65 5.74 -5.58
CA MET A 212 12.54 7.19 -5.43
C MET A 212 13.80 7.81 -4.83
N GLU A 213 13.97 9.10 -5.06
CA GLU A 213 14.81 9.97 -4.26
C GLU A 213 13.95 10.68 -3.21
N LEU A 214 14.29 10.53 -1.94
CA LEU A 214 13.55 11.09 -0.82
C LEU A 214 14.34 12.22 -0.16
N SER A 215 13.71 13.40 -0.13
CA SER A 215 14.01 14.46 0.82
C SER A 215 12.78 14.73 1.67
N ARG A 216 12.91 14.59 2.99
CA ARG A 216 11.84 14.86 3.95
C ARG A 216 12.45 15.37 5.25
N LYS A 217 12.20 16.65 5.54
CA LYS A 217 12.79 17.35 6.69
C LYS A 217 14.33 17.30 6.61
N ASN A 218 15.00 16.81 7.64
CA ASN A 218 16.47 16.83 7.74
C ASN A 218 17.15 15.64 7.06
N VAL A 219 16.40 14.63 6.62
CA VAL A 219 16.91 13.53 5.81
C VAL A 219 16.71 13.89 4.34
N THR A 220 17.80 14.01 3.59
CA THR A 220 17.77 14.40 2.17
C THR A 220 18.48 13.39 1.29
N HIS A 221 18.17 13.40 -0.01
CA HIS A 221 18.84 12.59 -1.05
C HIS A 221 18.87 11.07 -0.78
N ALA A 222 17.95 10.55 0.04
CA ALA A 222 17.87 9.13 0.31
C ALA A 222 17.26 8.40 -0.89
N TYR A 223 18.08 7.67 -1.64
CA TYR A 223 17.63 6.80 -2.72
C TYR A 223 17.10 5.49 -2.14
N LYS A 224 15.81 5.24 -2.32
CA LYS A 224 15.11 4.10 -1.75
C LYS A 224 14.48 3.29 -2.85
N THR A 225 14.73 1.99 -2.86
CA THR A 225 14.24 1.06 -3.88
C THR A 225 13.62 -0.16 -3.21
N VAL A 226 12.45 -0.59 -3.70
CA VAL A 226 11.80 -1.85 -3.37
C VAL A 226 11.72 -2.68 -4.64
N MET A 227 12.24 -3.90 -4.59
CA MET A 227 12.11 -4.90 -5.65
C MET A 227 11.34 -6.10 -5.11
N ALA A 228 10.42 -6.66 -5.90
CA ALA A 228 9.66 -7.83 -5.49
C ALA A 228 9.63 -8.91 -6.58
N THR A 229 9.76 -10.15 -6.13
CA THR A 229 9.67 -11.41 -6.90
C THR A 229 8.71 -12.36 -6.20
N ASP A 230 8.38 -13.48 -6.81
CA ASP A 230 7.37 -14.42 -6.29
C ASP A 230 7.54 -14.83 -4.81
N ASP A 231 8.78 -14.90 -4.32
CA ASP A 231 9.12 -15.39 -2.98
C ASP A 231 9.86 -14.36 -2.09
N ARG A 232 10.16 -13.16 -2.60
CA ARG A 232 11.04 -12.22 -1.89
C ARG A 232 10.77 -10.75 -2.22
N VAL A 233 10.94 -9.93 -1.19
CA VAL A 233 11.08 -8.47 -1.31
C VAL A 233 12.50 -8.07 -0.93
N THR A 234 13.16 -7.30 -1.79
CA THR A 234 14.48 -6.71 -1.54
C THR A 234 14.35 -5.20 -1.44
N CYS A 235 14.76 -4.64 -0.30
CA CYS A 235 14.78 -3.20 -0.07
C CYS A 235 16.22 -2.68 -0.07
N MET A 236 16.49 -1.60 -0.80
CA MET A 236 17.79 -0.95 -0.88
C MET A 236 17.67 0.52 -0.48
N GLY A 237 18.69 1.03 0.21
CA GLY A 237 18.82 2.43 0.61
C GLY A 237 20.24 2.91 0.40
N THR A 238 20.43 4.01 -0.35
CA THR A 238 21.75 4.62 -0.59
C THR A 238 21.65 6.15 -0.58
N GLY A 239 22.79 6.84 -0.51
CA GLY A 239 22.85 8.31 -0.60
C GLY A 239 22.15 9.07 0.53
N ILE A 240 21.79 8.41 1.63
CA ILE A 240 21.07 9.00 2.77
C ILE A 240 21.93 10.13 3.36
N ASP A 241 21.59 11.37 3.03
CA ASP A 241 22.27 12.54 3.55
C ASP A 241 21.67 12.94 4.89
N THR A 242 22.51 12.91 5.91
CA THR A 242 22.16 13.19 7.30
C THR A 242 22.92 14.40 7.85
N ARG A 243 23.49 15.26 7.02
CA ARG A 243 24.31 16.41 7.49
C ARG A 243 23.54 17.38 8.39
N SER A 244 22.23 17.48 8.22
CA SER A 244 21.35 18.40 8.95
C SER A 244 20.57 17.74 10.09
N VAL A 245 20.81 16.46 10.38
CA VAL A 245 20.09 15.73 11.44
C VAL A 245 20.71 16.00 12.80
N MET A 246 19.87 16.03 13.83
CA MET A 246 20.24 16.22 15.24
C MET A 246 20.02 14.95 16.07
N PHE A 247 19.22 14.00 15.56
CA PHE A 247 18.89 12.74 16.24
C PHE A 247 19.19 11.52 15.34
N PRO A 248 19.22 10.29 15.90
CA PRO A 248 19.45 9.08 15.11
C PRO A 248 18.47 8.95 13.93
N VAL A 249 19.00 8.61 12.76
CA VAL A 249 18.19 8.26 11.59
C VAL A 249 17.99 6.75 11.57
N VAL A 250 16.74 6.33 11.42
CA VAL A 250 16.37 4.90 11.40
C VAL A 250 15.64 4.60 10.10
N THR A 251 16.04 3.51 9.45
CA THR A 251 15.20 2.84 8.44
C THR A 251 14.41 1.74 9.13
N CYS A 252 13.09 1.90 9.20
CA CYS A 252 12.23 0.86 9.78
C CYS A 252 12.02 -0.25 8.75
N VAL A 253 12.44 -1.48 9.08
CA VAL A 253 12.17 -2.65 8.25
C VAL A 253 10.67 -2.96 8.27
N ASN A 254 10.10 -3.12 9.47
CA ASN A 254 8.66 -3.28 9.65
C ASN A 254 8.26 -2.89 11.09
N GLN A 255 6.98 -2.58 11.29
CA GLN A 255 6.36 -2.36 12.59
C GLN A 255 4.92 -2.87 12.50
N CYS A 256 4.68 -4.05 13.06
CA CYS A 256 3.43 -4.81 12.95
C CYS A 256 3.01 -5.37 14.31
N ILE A 257 1.78 -5.85 14.39
CA ILE A 257 1.25 -6.54 15.57
C ILE A 257 1.99 -7.85 15.76
N ALA A 258 2.65 -7.92 16.91
CA ALA A 258 3.30 -9.10 17.45
C ALA A 258 2.36 -10.33 17.44
N ARG A 259 2.81 -11.44 16.85
CA ARG A 259 2.08 -12.71 16.85
C ARG A 259 3.02 -13.89 17.05
N GLY A 260 3.20 -14.28 18.31
CA GLY A 260 4.08 -15.37 18.70
C GLY A 260 5.54 -14.93 18.89
N PRO A 261 6.41 -15.86 19.30
CA PRO A 261 7.82 -15.58 19.59
C PRO A 261 8.56 -15.12 18.32
N VAL A 262 9.50 -14.19 18.50
CA VAL A 262 10.38 -13.75 17.40
C VAL A 262 11.69 -14.51 17.49
N ARG A 263 11.97 -15.34 16.48
CA ARG A 263 13.25 -16.02 16.32
C ARG A 263 14.11 -15.27 15.32
N TYR A 264 15.39 -15.08 15.61
CA TYR A 264 16.33 -14.42 14.71
C TYR A 264 17.70 -15.08 14.75
N LEU A 265 18.41 -14.99 13.62
CA LEU A 265 19.79 -15.43 13.48
C LEU A 265 20.72 -14.21 13.50
N THR A 266 21.83 -14.30 14.22
CA THR A 266 22.93 -13.34 14.10
C THR A 266 23.76 -13.63 12.86
N ILE A 267 24.66 -12.69 12.53
CA ILE A 267 25.61 -12.86 11.42
C ILE A 267 26.51 -14.09 11.60
N ASP A 268 26.71 -14.54 12.85
CA ASP A 268 27.50 -15.72 13.21
C ASP A 268 26.65 -17.00 13.27
N ASN A 269 25.42 -16.99 12.71
CA ASN A 269 24.45 -18.08 12.70
C ASN A 269 24.01 -18.56 14.09
N GLN A 270 24.10 -17.71 15.12
CA GLN A 270 23.52 -18.03 16.43
C GLN A 270 22.04 -17.70 16.42
N GLU A 271 21.23 -18.67 16.87
CA GLU A 271 19.80 -18.50 16.96
C GLU A 271 19.38 -17.97 18.34
N HIS A 272 18.52 -16.97 18.33
CA HIS A 272 17.96 -16.36 19.52
C HIS A 272 16.45 -16.29 19.42
N THR A 273 15.78 -16.31 20.57
CA THR A 273 14.34 -16.07 20.69
C THR A 273 14.11 -14.87 21.58
N LEU A 274 13.33 -13.90 21.09
CA LEU A 274 12.79 -12.82 21.92
C LEU A 274 11.42 -13.25 22.42
N GLU A 275 11.31 -13.43 23.73
CA GLU A 275 10.01 -13.57 24.38
C GLU A 275 9.31 -12.21 24.40
N GLN A 276 8.11 -12.15 23.85
CA GLN A 276 7.27 -10.96 23.98
C GLN A 276 6.70 -10.92 25.39
N VAL A 277 7.12 -9.92 26.17
CA VAL A 277 6.48 -9.60 27.44
C VAL A 277 5.04 -9.17 27.12
N ARG A 278 4.06 -9.88 27.70
CA ARG A 278 2.63 -9.63 27.52
C ARG A 278 2.21 -8.26 28.05
#